data_AF-A0A3D6D677-F1
#
_entry.id   AF-A0A3D6D677-F1
#
_cell.length_a   1.000
_cell.length_b   1.000
_cell.length_c   1.000
_cell.angle_alpha   90.00
_cell.angle_beta   90.00
_cell.angle_gamma   90.00
#
_symmetry.space_group_name_H-M   'P 1'
#
loop_
_entity.id
_entity.type
_entity.pdbx_description
1 polymer ?
#
loop_
_entity_poly.entity_id
_entity_poly.type
_entity_poly.pdbx_seq_one_letter_code
_entity_poly.pdbx_strand_id
1 'polypeptide(L)'
;MNTSTKSLSSWMMLTCLFVQTGLWADSALSFSADIRPLLSKYCVSCHGPDKAKRKADLRLDTPESAFADLGGYAAIIPGKPEESEIYLRMVTKEKDDIMPPPDAKNPMSREDIEKLKQWIAEGAPFEDHWAFSAPVRKPVPKVPNQDWNKHPIDAFLFQKMAEKGLKPQVTASKETLLRRAFLTLTGLPPTPADILRFADDPSEDAYEKQVDRLLQSRQYGEHRARYWL
;
A
#
# COMPACT_ATOMS: atom_id res chain seq x y z
N MET A 1 -61.91 -47.00 -29.46
CA MET A 1 -61.54 -45.58 -29.70
C MET A 1 -61.77 -44.81 -28.41
N ASN A 2 -60.68 -44.23 -27.87
CA ASN A 2 -60.60 -43.10 -26.92
C ASN A 2 -61.44 -43.09 -25.62
N THR A 3 -60.76 -43.15 -24.46
CA THR A 3 -60.85 -42.23 -23.29
C THR A 3 -59.94 -42.81 -22.18
N SER A 4 -58.78 -42.22 -21.89
CA SER A 4 -58.53 -41.11 -20.96
C SER A 4 -58.95 -41.38 -19.51
N THR A 5 -58.00 -41.83 -18.68
CA THR A 5 -58.06 -41.69 -17.21
C THR A 5 -56.73 -41.21 -16.65
N LYS A 6 -56.85 -40.24 -15.73
CA LYS A 6 -55.85 -39.32 -15.19
C LYS A 6 -54.91 -39.99 -14.18
N SER A 7 -53.65 -39.53 -14.12
CA SER A 7 -52.79 -39.72 -12.95
C SER A 7 -52.13 -38.38 -12.60
N LEU A 8 -52.48 -37.85 -11.42
CA LEU A 8 -51.89 -36.66 -10.83
C LEU A 8 -50.69 -37.11 -9.98
N SER A 9 -49.49 -36.96 -10.51
CA SER A 9 -48.25 -37.13 -9.74
C SER A 9 -47.89 -35.80 -9.07
N SER A 10 -48.13 -35.75 -7.76
CA SER A 10 -47.70 -34.68 -6.86
C SER A 10 -46.18 -34.56 -6.86
N TRP A 11 -45.65 -33.42 -7.35
CA TRP A 11 -44.22 -33.10 -7.27
C TRP A 11 -43.95 -32.33 -5.98
N MET A 12 -43.41 -33.04 -4.99
CA MET A 12 -42.88 -32.43 -3.77
C MET A 12 -41.50 -31.83 -4.10
N MET A 13 -41.47 -30.52 -4.40
CA MET A 13 -40.22 -29.77 -4.57
C MET A 13 -39.51 -29.65 -3.21
N LEU A 14 -38.45 -30.43 -3.03
CA LEU A 14 -37.53 -30.31 -1.92
C LEU A 14 -36.51 -29.22 -2.25
N THR A 15 -36.76 -27.98 -1.79
CA THR A 15 -35.81 -26.88 -1.91
C THR A 15 -34.68 -27.04 -0.88
N CYS A 16 -33.55 -27.59 -1.32
CA CYS A 16 -32.29 -27.49 -0.57
C CYS A 16 -31.82 -26.02 -0.56
N LEU A 17 -31.99 -25.33 0.56
CA LEU A 17 -31.25 -24.09 0.83
C LEU A 17 -29.76 -24.43 0.99
N PHE A 18 -28.97 -24.21 -0.06
CA PHE A 18 -27.53 -24.09 0.05
C PHE A 18 -27.22 -22.78 0.77
N VAL A 19 -26.92 -22.86 2.08
CA VAL A 19 -26.28 -21.76 2.80
C VAL A 19 -24.85 -21.67 2.28
N GLN A 20 -24.61 -20.76 1.33
CA GLN A 20 -23.26 -20.35 0.96
C GLN A 20 -22.68 -19.56 2.12
N THR A 21 -21.97 -20.24 3.01
CA THR A 21 -21.01 -19.59 3.90
C THR A 21 -19.87 -19.06 3.04
N GLY A 22 -19.91 -17.76 2.73
CA GLY A 22 -18.77 -17.07 2.18
C GLY A 22 -17.62 -17.17 3.19
N LEU A 23 -16.62 -17.99 2.88
CA LEU A 23 -15.30 -17.86 3.47
C LEU A 23 -14.72 -16.56 2.93
N TRP A 24 -14.97 -15.45 3.64
CA TRP A 24 -14.08 -14.31 3.54
C TRP A 24 -12.74 -14.77 4.11
N ALA A 25 -11.84 -15.18 3.23
CA ALA A 25 -10.43 -15.19 3.59
C ALA A 25 -10.05 -13.73 3.78
N ASP A 26 -10.01 -13.28 5.04
CA ASP A 26 -9.18 -12.12 5.38
C ASP A 26 -7.80 -12.43 4.83
N SER A 27 -7.36 -11.63 3.85
CA SER A 27 -6.05 -11.81 3.24
C SER A 27 -4.99 -11.70 4.35
N ALA A 28 -4.12 -12.70 4.46
CA ALA A 28 -3.00 -12.67 5.40
C ALA A 28 -2.25 -11.34 5.29
N LEU A 29 -1.83 -10.80 6.43
CA LEU A 29 -1.19 -9.49 6.49
C LEU A 29 0.20 -9.56 5.86
N SER A 30 0.54 -8.58 5.03
CA SER A 30 1.91 -8.45 4.53
C SER A 30 2.77 -7.77 5.58
N PHE A 31 3.90 -8.38 5.92
CA PHE A 31 4.83 -7.72 6.83
C PHE A 31 5.34 -6.42 6.24
N SER A 32 5.72 -6.40 4.97
CA SER A 32 6.28 -5.20 4.33
C SER A 32 5.27 -4.07 4.17
N ALA A 33 4.03 -4.38 3.79
CA ALA A 33 3.02 -3.36 3.49
C ALA A 33 2.21 -2.93 4.73
N ASP A 34 1.89 -3.86 5.62
CA ASP A 34 0.94 -3.63 6.72
C ASP A 34 1.64 -3.48 8.07
N ILE A 35 2.69 -4.27 8.36
CA ILE A 35 3.25 -4.37 9.73
C ILE A 35 4.51 -3.55 9.94
N ARG A 36 5.46 -3.59 9.01
CA ARG A 36 6.71 -2.84 9.08
C ARG A 36 6.46 -1.33 9.24
N PRO A 37 5.47 -0.70 8.57
CA PRO A 37 5.14 0.70 8.84
C PRO A 37 4.65 0.94 10.27
N LEU A 38 3.90 0.01 10.87
CA LEU A 38 3.43 0.12 12.25
C LEU A 38 4.59 -0.01 13.24
N LEU A 39 5.46 -1.02 13.08
CA LEU A 39 6.66 -1.17 13.90
C LEU A 39 7.56 0.06 13.79
N SER A 40 7.78 0.57 12.57
CA SER A 40 8.58 1.78 12.35
C SER A 40 7.97 3.02 13.00
N LYS A 41 6.64 3.14 12.98
CA LYS A 41 5.91 4.29 13.52
C LYS A 41 5.87 4.29 15.05
N TYR A 42 5.69 3.11 15.66
CA TYR A 42 5.36 2.99 17.07
C TYR A 42 6.48 2.42 17.95
N CYS A 43 7.36 1.60 17.39
CA CYS A 43 8.26 0.75 18.19
C CYS A 43 9.74 1.06 17.95
N VAL A 44 10.17 1.16 16.69
CA VAL A 44 11.59 1.15 16.30
C VAL A 44 12.37 2.39 16.76
N SER A 45 11.70 3.51 17.06
CA SER A 45 12.37 4.71 17.59
C SER A 45 13.07 4.47 18.93
N CYS A 46 12.50 3.61 19.78
CA CYS A 46 13.02 3.23 21.10
C CYS A 46 13.50 1.77 21.16
N HIS A 47 13.02 0.90 20.26
CA HIS A 47 13.36 -0.54 20.22
C HIS A 47 13.94 -0.93 18.86
N GLY A 48 14.88 -0.12 18.36
CA GLY A 48 15.47 -0.26 17.04
C GLY A 48 17.00 -0.27 17.03
N PRO A 49 17.62 0.02 15.87
CA PRO A 49 19.06 -0.15 15.69
C PRO A 49 19.91 0.91 16.44
N ASP A 50 19.34 2.08 16.76
CA ASP A 50 20.03 3.16 17.46
C ASP A 50 20.29 2.82 18.93
N LYS A 51 21.51 2.36 19.24
CA LYS A 51 21.92 1.98 20.60
C LYS A 51 21.78 3.12 21.61
N ALA A 52 21.93 4.38 21.21
CA ALA A 52 21.87 5.51 22.13
C ALA A 52 20.44 5.80 22.63
N LYS A 53 19.42 5.39 21.86
CA LYS A 53 18.01 5.55 22.19
C LYS A 53 17.34 4.23 22.61
N ARG A 54 18.04 3.12 22.48
CA ARG A 54 17.47 1.78 22.68
C ARG A 54 17.10 1.56 24.14
N LYS A 55 15.83 1.24 24.38
CA LYS A 55 15.28 0.86 25.68
C LYS A 55 15.24 -0.67 25.80
N ALA A 56 15.49 -1.16 27.01
CA ALA A 56 15.46 -2.58 27.38
C ALA A 56 16.39 -3.50 26.53
N ASP A 57 17.39 -2.92 25.86
CA ASP A 57 18.22 -3.58 24.83
C ASP A 57 17.44 -4.40 23.78
N LEU A 58 16.16 -4.07 23.58
CA LEU A 58 15.26 -4.80 22.70
C LEU A 58 15.30 -4.22 21.29
N ARG A 59 15.36 -5.11 20.29
CA ARG A 59 15.18 -4.77 18.87
C ARG A 59 13.94 -5.46 18.31
N LEU A 60 12.99 -4.64 17.87
CA LEU A 60 11.78 -5.08 17.16
C LEU A 60 11.95 -4.97 15.64
N ASP A 61 13.08 -4.46 15.18
CA ASP A 61 13.42 -4.36 13.76
C ASP A 61 14.12 -5.61 13.20
N THR A 62 14.46 -6.60 14.04
CA THR A 62 15.06 -7.87 13.62
C THR A 62 14.33 -9.06 14.25
N PRO A 63 14.09 -10.15 13.49
CA PRO A 63 13.38 -11.32 14.01
C PRO A 63 14.15 -12.00 15.15
N GLU A 64 15.49 -12.02 15.09
CA GLU A 64 16.32 -12.69 16.09
C GLU A 64 16.12 -12.09 17.48
N SER A 65 15.99 -10.76 17.58
CA SER A 65 15.76 -10.08 18.86
C SER A 65 14.29 -10.04 19.24
N ALA A 66 13.37 -9.97 18.26
CA ALA A 66 11.93 -9.95 18.53
C ALA A 66 11.43 -11.29 19.10
N PHE A 67 12.04 -12.40 18.70
CA PHE A 67 11.71 -13.75 19.18
C PHE A 67 12.62 -14.28 20.29
N ALA A 68 13.63 -13.50 20.70
CA ALA A 68 14.57 -13.93 21.74
C ALA A 68 13.87 -14.13 23.08
N ASP A 69 14.40 -15.07 23.86
CA ASP A 69 14.08 -15.17 25.28
C ASP A 69 14.72 -14.01 26.05
N LEU A 70 13.90 -13.25 26.76
CA LEU A 70 14.23 -12.07 27.56
C LEU A 70 14.24 -12.38 29.06
N GLY A 71 14.41 -13.66 29.42
CA GLY A 71 14.48 -14.12 30.81
C GLY A 71 13.19 -14.79 31.28
N GLY A 72 12.59 -15.64 30.45
CA GLY A 72 11.34 -16.37 30.70
C GLY A 72 10.14 -15.86 29.90
N TYR A 73 10.33 -14.85 29.04
CA TYR A 73 9.31 -14.28 28.17
C TYR A 73 9.96 -13.77 26.86
N ALA A 74 9.17 -13.51 25.82
CA ALA A 74 9.66 -12.96 24.56
C ALA A 74 8.83 -11.74 24.14
N ALA A 75 9.43 -10.84 23.35
CA ALA A 75 8.69 -9.71 22.82
C ALA A 75 7.55 -10.16 21.91
N ILE A 76 7.82 -11.17 21.07
CA ILE A 76 6.84 -11.80 20.19
C ILE A 76 6.93 -13.31 20.34
N ILE A 77 5.80 -13.95 20.63
CA ILE A 77 5.63 -15.40 20.60
C ILE A 77 4.74 -15.73 19.39
N PRO A 78 5.30 -16.32 18.31
CA PRO A 78 4.55 -16.67 17.11
C PRO A 78 3.27 -17.48 17.42
N GLY A 79 2.14 -17.03 16.88
CA GLY A 79 0.83 -17.67 17.05
C GLY A 79 0.14 -17.38 18.39
N LYS A 80 0.80 -16.67 19.31
CA LYS A 80 0.33 -16.44 20.68
C LYS A 80 0.35 -14.95 21.04
N PRO A 81 -0.56 -14.14 20.46
CA PRO A 81 -0.57 -12.70 20.72
C PRO A 81 -0.77 -12.39 22.20
N GLU A 82 -1.60 -13.16 22.92
CA GLU A 82 -1.95 -12.83 24.30
C GLU A 82 -0.86 -13.24 25.31
N GLU A 83 0.15 -13.98 24.84
CA GLU A 83 1.37 -14.30 25.60
C GLU A 83 2.57 -13.44 25.12
N SER A 84 2.39 -12.62 24.07
CA SER A 84 3.46 -11.79 23.50
C SER A 84 3.53 -10.44 24.20
N GLU A 85 4.71 -10.10 24.74
CA GLU A 85 4.89 -8.87 25.51
C GLU A 85 4.54 -7.62 24.70
N ILE A 86 4.84 -7.59 23.40
CA ILE A 86 4.49 -6.44 22.54
C ILE A 86 2.98 -6.15 22.57
N TYR A 87 2.13 -7.18 22.57
CA TYR A 87 0.68 -7.01 22.58
C TYR A 87 0.18 -6.58 23.95
N LEU A 88 0.69 -7.20 25.02
CA LEU A 88 0.37 -6.82 26.39
C LEU A 88 0.70 -5.35 26.66
N ARG A 89 1.84 -4.87 26.15
CA ARG A 89 2.27 -3.47 26.24
C ARG A 89 1.37 -2.51 25.43
N MET A 90 0.77 -2.97 24.33
CA MET A 90 -0.16 -2.15 23.54
C MET A 90 -1.55 -1.97 24.18
N VAL A 91 -1.98 -2.92 25.02
CA VAL A 91 -3.37 -2.96 25.54
C VAL A 91 -3.49 -2.75 27.05
N THR A 92 -2.38 -2.73 27.78
CA THR A 92 -2.37 -2.44 29.22
C THR A 92 -2.88 -1.03 29.53
N LYS A 93 -3.44 -0.86 30.74
CA LYS A 93 -3.87 0.44 31.27
C LYS A 93 -2.82 1.08 32.18
N GLU A 94 -1.78 0.33 32.53
CA GLU A 94 -0.71 0.81 33.39
C GLU A 94 0.17 1.80 32.63
N LYS A 95 0.30 3.02 33.17
CA LYS A 95 0.97 4.14 32.48
C LYS A 95 2.46 3.91 32.25
N ASP A 96 3.09 3.15 33.13
CA ASP A 96 4.52 2.86 33.07
C ASP A 96 4.83 1.71 32.09
N ASP A 97 3.82 0.90 31.77
CA ASP A 97 3.97 -0.27 30.91
C ASP A 97 3.37 -0.08 29.51
N ILE A 98 2.44 0.87 29.33
CA ILE A 98 1.81 1.09 28.03
C ILE A 98 2.81 1.58 26.99
N MET A 99 2.78 0.96 25.80
CA MET A 99 3.59 1.32 24.66
C MET A 99 2.70 1.64 23.44
N PRO A 100 2.99 2.73 22.69
CA PRO A 100 4.01 3.75 22.96
C PRO A 100 3.72 4.52 24.25
N PRO A 101 4.77 4.94 24.98
CA PRO A 101 4.57 5.61 26.24
C PRO A 101 3.94 7.00 26.01
N PRO A 102 3.19 7.55 26.98
CA PRO A 102 2.41 8.78 26.77
C PRO A 102 3.25 10.00 26.36
N ASP A 103 4.53 10.04 26.76
CA ASP A 103 5.50 11.07 26.42
C ASP A 103 5.91 11.05 24.92
N ALA A 104 5.76 9.91 24.25
CA ALA A 104 5.98 9.77 22.81
C ALA A 104 4.89 10.46 21.97
N LYS A 105 3.76 10.87 22.57
CA LYS A 105 2.66 11.63 21.93
C LYS A 105 2.16 11.00 20.62
N ASN A 106 2.23 9.67 20.50
CA ASN A 106 1.86 8.93 19.30
C ASN A 106 1.03 7.69 19.68
N PRO A 107 -0.20 7.86 20.19
CA PRO A 107 -1.03 6.73 20.59
C PRO A 107 -1.38 5.85 19.39
N MET A 108 -1.49 4.55 19.64
CA MET A 108 -1.91 3.60 18.62
C MET A 108 -3.42 3.64 18.40
N SER A 109 -3.83 3.50 17.15
CA SER A 109 -5.25 3.30 16.84
C SER A 109 -5.65 1.85 17.17
N ARG A 110 -6.94 1.62 17.43
CA ARG A 110 -7.46 0.26 17.63
C ARG A 110 -7.19 -0.62 16.40
N GLU A 111 -7.34 -0.08 15.20
CA GLU A 111 -7.09 -0.81 13.96
C GLU A 111 -5.63 -1.29 13.86
N ASP A 112 -4.67 -0.44 14.24
CA ASP A 112 -3.25 -0.80 14.21
C ASP A 112 -2.89 -1.87 15.24
N ILE A 113 -3.50 -1.82 16.43
CA ILE A 113 -3.34 -2.85 17.47
C ILE A 113 -3.88 -4.20 16.96
N GLU A 114 -5.06 -4.22 16.35
CA GLU A 114 -5.65 -5.44 15.80
C GLU A 114 -4.82 -6.02 14.65
N LYS A 115 -4.23 -5.19 13.78
CA LYS A 115 -3.31 -5.65 12.73
C LYS A 115 -2.08 -6.34 13.32
N LEU A 116 -1.44 -5.74 14.33
CA LEU A 116 -0.30 -6.37 14.98
C LEU A 116 -0.70 -7.65 15.71
N LYS A 117 -1.84 -7.66 16.39
CA LYS A 117 -2.40 -8.85 17.03
C LYS A 117 -2.61 -9.99 16.02
N GLN A 118 -3.28 -9.70 14.90
CA GLN A 118 -3.52 -10.66 13.84
C GLN A 118 -2.21 -11.18 13.25
N TRP A 119 -1.25 -10.30 12.95
CA TRP A 119 0.05 -10.71 12.43
C TRP A 119 0.81 -11.63 13.39
N ILE A 120 0.75 -11.38 14.70
CA ILE A 120 1.32 -12.30 15.68
C ILE A 120 0.58 -13.64 15.66
N ALA A 121 -0.75 -13.64 15.59
CA ALA A 121 -1.55 -14.85 15.47
C ALA A 121 -1.25 -15.65 14.19
N GLU A 122 -0.88 -14.99 13.10
CA GLU A 122 -0.43 -15.58 11.84
C GLU A 122 1.01 -16.14 11.90
N GLY A 123 1.65 -16.09 13.07
CA GLY A 123 3.01 -16.60 13.29
C GLY A 123 4.10 -15.54 13.15
N ALA A 124 3.72 -14.27 13.09
CA ALA A 124 4.63 -13.12 12.97
C ALA A 124 5.68 -13.28 11.85
N PRO A 125 5.31 -13.64 10.61
CA PRO A 125 6.29 -13.80 9.54
C PRO A 125 6.99 -12.47 9.27
N PHE A 126 8.32 -12.45 9.39
CA PHE A 126 9.15 -11.32 8.95
C PHE A 126 9.46 -11.48 7.46
N GLU A 127 9.45 -10.36 6.74
CA GLU A 127 9.91 -10.29 5.35
C GLU A 127 11.16 -9.41 5.27
N ASP A 128 12.06 -9.72 4.35
CA ASP A 128 13.18 -8.85 4.02
C ASP A 128 12.72 -7.49 3.47
N HIS A 129 13.62 -6.51 3.51
CA HIS A 129 13.33 -5.23 2.86
C HIS A 129 13.13 -5.45 1.36
N TRP A 130 12.12 -4.81 0.77
CA TRP A 130 11.72 -5.00 -0.64
C TRP A 130 12.88 -4.85 -1.66
N ALA A 131 13.92 -4.09 -1.31
CA ALA A 131 15.11 -3.90 -2.13
C ALA A 131 16.01 -5.16 -2.25
N PHE A 132 15.88 -6.11 -1.31
CA PHE A 132 16.63 -7.37 -1.31
C PHE A 132 15.80 -8.56 -1.81
N SER A 133 14.50 -8.36 -2.03
CA SER A 133 13.60 -9.36 -2.58
C SER A 133 13.56 -9.23 -4.11
N ALA A 134 13.65 -10.37 -4.82
CA ALA A 134 13.55 -10.36 -6.27
C ALA A 134 12.17 -9.86 -6.74
N PRO A 135 12.08 -8.88 -7.66
CA PRO A 135 10.81 -8.41 -8.18
C PRO A 135 10.06 -9.53 -8.91
N VAL A 136 8.80 -9.74 -8.54
CA VAL A 136 7.92 -10.74 -9.18
C VAL A 136 7.00 -10.04 -10.17
N ARG A 137 6.99 -10.51 -11.42
CA ARG A 137 6.10 -9.97 -12.46
C ARG A 137 4.66 -10.34 -12.16
N LYS A 138 3.85 -9.35 -11.79
CA LYS A 138 2.41 -9.51 -11.61
C LYS A 138 1.67 -9.49 -12.96
N PRO A 139 0.59 -10.27 -13.12
CA PRO A 139 -0.25 -10.19 -14.30
C PRO A 139 -0.89 -8.80 -14.39
N VAL A 140 -0.93 -8.24 -15.60
CA VAL A 140 -1.55 -6.93 -15.84
C VAL A 140 -3.06 -7.06 -15.69
N PRO A 141 -3.72 -6.21 -14.88
CA PRO A 141 -5.17 -6.25 -14.69
C PRO A 141 -5.91 -6.01 -16.02
N LYS A 142 -7.04 -6.71 -16.19
CA LYS A 142 -7.98 -6.41 -17.28
C LYS A 142 -8.94 -5.33 -16.82
N VAL A 143 -8.96 -4.21 -17.52
CA VAL A 143 -9.70 -3.01 -17.12
C VAL A 143 -10.50 -2.46 -18.31
N PRO A 144 -11.71 -1.90 -18.08
CA PRO A 144 -12.65 -1.60 -19.16
C PRO A 144 -12.30 -0.37 -20.00
N ASN A 145 -11.50 0.58 -19.49
CA ASN A 145 -11.23 1.86 -20.16
C ASN A 145 -9.98 1.78 -21.06
N GLN A 146 -10.13 1.32 -22.30
CA GLN A 146 -8.99 1.17 -23.22
C GLN A 146 -8.33 2.50 -23.60
N ASP A 147 -9.11 3.59 -23.69
CA ASP A 147 -8.60 4.91 -24.07
C ASP A 147 -7.61 5.49 -23.05
N TRP A 148 -7.83 5.20 -21.76
CA TRP A 148 -6.94 5.62 -20.68
C TRP A 148 -5.81 4.61 -20.42
N ASN A 149 -6.03 3.33 -20.69
CA ASN A 149 -5.04 2.27 -20.44
C ASN A 149 -4.08 2.08 -21.61
N LYS A 150 -3.22 3.08 -21.86
CA LYS A 150 -2.24 3.07 -22.95
C LYS A 150 -0.97 2.28 -22.61
N HIS A 151 -0.64 2.18 -21.32
CA HIS A 151 0.52 1.46 -20.82
C HIS A 151 0.11 0.43 -19.75
N PRO A 152 0.81 -0.71 -19.60
CA PRO A 152 0.47 -1.71 -18.57
C PRO A 152 0.39 -1.16 -17.13
N ILE A 153 1.16 -0.11 -16.82
CA ILE A 153 1.11 0.57 -15.51
C ILE A 153 -0.26 1.22 -15.27
N ASP A 154 -0.87 1.77 -16.30
CA ASP A 154 -2.18 2.41 -16.22
C ASP A 154 -3.20 1.40 -15.67
N ALA A 155 -3.20 0.16 -16.19
CA ALA A 155 -4.15 -0.85 -15.72
C ALA A 155 -4.11 -1.09 -14.19
N PHE A 156 -2.92 -1.08 -13.58
CA PHE A 156 -2.78 -1.18 -12.13
C PHE A 156 -3.31 0.05 -11.40
N LEU A 157 -3.03 1.24 -11.93
CA LEU A 157 -3.55 2.50 -11.40
C LEU A 157 -5.07 2.58 -11.52
N PHE A 158 -5.66 2.15 -12.64
CA PHE A 158 -7.11 2.07 -12.84
C PHE A 158 -7.77 1.17 -11.80
N GLN A 159 -7.21 -0.03 -11.60
CA GLN A 159 -7.71 -0.97 -10.61
C GLN A 159 -7.76 -0.33 -9.21
N LYS A 160 -6.66 0.31 -8.78
CA LYS A 160 -6.59 0.98 -7.48
C LYS A 160 -7.51 2.19 -7.36
N MET A 161 -7.69 2.96 -8.42
CA MET A 161 -8.67 4.05 -8.44
C MET A 161 -10.10 3.51 -8.29
N ALA A 162 -10.45 2.47 -9.03
CA ALA A 162 -11.78 1.85 -8.98
C ALA A 162 -12.10 1.29 -7.59
N GLU A 163 -11.14 0.61 -6.95
CA GLU A 163 -11.25 0.13 -5.56
C GLU A 163 -11.55 1.27 -4.57
N LYS A 164 -11.00 2.47 -4.84
CA LYS A 164 -11.20 3.68 -4.02
C LYS A 164 -12.40 4.53 -4.47
N GLY A 165 -13.21 4.07 -5.43
CA GLY A 165 -14.34 4.83 -5.97
C GLY A 165 -13.92 6.08 -6.77
N LEU A 166 -12.66 6.14 -7.22
CA LEU A 166 -12.11 7.23 -8.01
C LEU A 166 -12.21 6.93 -9.51
N LYS A 167 -12.26 7.99 -10.32
CA LYS A 167 -12.26 7.91 -11.79
C LYS A 167 -11.08 8.70 -12.37
N PRO A 168 -10.50 8.25 -13.50
CA PRO A 168 -9.51 9.04 -14.22
C PRO A 168 -10.03 10.43 -14.57
N GLN A 169 -9.15 11.42 -14.48
CA GLN A 169 -9.43 12.77 -14.98
C GLN A 169 -9.22 12.82 -16.49
N VAL A 170 -9.92 13.75 -17.15
CA VAL A 170 -9.67 14.05 -18.57
C VAL A 170 -8.28 14.64 -18.76
N THR A 171 -7.68 14.37 -19.92
CA THR A 171 -6.41 14.99 -20.30
C THR A 171 -6.55 16.51 -20.29
N ALA A 172 -5.60 17.19 -19.66
CA ALA A 172 -5.60 18.65 -19.62
C ALA A 172 -5.29 19.26 -21.00
N SER A 173 -5.62 20.55 -21.19
CA SER A 173 -5.30 21.26 -22.43
C SER A 173 -3.79 21.27 -22.70
N LYS A 174 -3.39 21.42 -23.96
CA LYS A 174 -1.97 21.50 -24.37
C LYS A 174 -1.22 22.56 -23.56
N GLU A 175 -1.79 23.75 -23.42
CA GLU A 175 -1.19 24.89 -22.69
C GLU A 175 -0.98 24.54 -21.21
N THR A 176 -1.94 23.85 -20.61
CA THR A 176 -1.87 23.42 -19.21
C THR A 176 -0.80 22.36 -19.02
N LEU A 177 -0.72 21.37 -19.92
CA LEU A 177 0.29 20.31 -19.88
C LEU A 177 1.70 20.89 -20.04
N LEU A 178 1.90 21.80 -21.00
CA LEU A 178 3.17 22.46 -21.23
C LEU A 178 3.61 23.28 -20.01
N ARG A 179 2.71 24.10 -19.46
CA ARG A 179 3.00 24.90 -18.26
C ARG A 179 3.38 24.02 -17.08
N ARG A 180 2.65 22.93 -16.84
CA ARG A 180 2.96 21.97 -15.77
C ARG A 180 4.33 21.35 -15.96
N ALA A 181 4.64 20.84 -17.16
CA ALA A 181 5.94 20.24 -17.46
C ALA A 181 7.08 21.23 -17.22
N PHE A 182 6.95 22.47 -17.70
CA PHE A 182 7.95 23.52 -17.50
C PHE A 182 8.21 23.82 -16.03
N LEU A 183 7.15 24.09 -15.26
CA LEU A 183 7.29 24.41 -13.83
C LEU A 183 7.84 23.23 -13.04
N THR A 184 7.42 21.99 -13.35
CA THR A 184 7.91 20.79 -12.65
C THR A 184 9.34 20.44 -12.99
N LEU A 185 9.74 20.56 -14.26
CA LEU A 185 11.06 20.12 -14.71
C LEU A 185 12.12 21.22 -14.57
N THR A 186 11.77 22.48 -14.77
CA THR A 186 12.74 23.59 -14.79
C THR A 186 12.51 24.62 -13.69
N GLY A 187 11.35 24.60 -13.02
CA GLY A 187 10.98 25.64 -12.07
C GLY A 187 10.64 26.99 -12.72
N LEU A 188 10.62 27.07 -14.05
CA LEU A 188 10.36 28.28 -14.82
C LEU A 188 9.10 28.11 -15.68
N PRO A 189 8.35 29.18 -15.98
CA PRO A 189 7.24 29.11 -16.94
C PRO A 189 7.75 28.95 -18.39
N PRO A 190 6.91 28.42 -19.30
CA PRO A 190 7.25 28.36 -20.74
C PRO A 190 7.38 29.75 -21.36
N THR A 191 8.29 29.91 -22.31
CA THR A 191 8.39 31.14 -23.11
C THR A 191 7.33 31.16 -24.22
N PRO A 192 6.99 32.32 -24.80
CA PRO A 192 6.09 32.38 -25.96
C PRO A 192 6.53 31.49 -27.13
N ALA A 193 7.84 31.39 -27.38
CA ALA A 193 8.38 30.51 -28.42
C ALA A 193 8.17 29.02 -28.11
N ASP A 194 8.19 28.63 -26.83
CA ASP A 194 7.90 27.25 -26.42
C ASP A 194 6.42 26.90 -26.60
N ILE A 195 5.53 27.86 -26.31
CA ILE A 195 4.09 27.70 -26.50
C ILE A 195 3.77 27.50 -27.97
N LEU A 196 4.28 28.37 -28.84
CA LEU A 196 4.07 28.27 -30.30
C LEU A 196 4.60 26.95 -30.84
N ARG A 197 5.83 26.56 -30.46
CA ARG A 197 6.42 25.29 -30.90
C ARG A 197 5.56 24.08 -30.54
N PHE A 198 4.93 24.06 -29.36
CA PHE A 198 4.08 22.95 -28.95
C PHE A 198 2.67 23.01 -29.57
N ALA A 199 2.14 24.21 -29.76
CA ALA A 199 0.86 24.41 -30.43
C ALA A 199 0.92 23.97 -31.90
N ASP A 200 2.01 24.30 -32.58
CA ASP A 200 2.23 24.07 -34.01
C ASP A 200 2.73 22.65 -34.34
N ASP A 201 3.06 21.84 -33.34
CA ASP A 201 3.46 20.43 -33.54
C ASP A 201 2.22 19.53 -33.66
N PRO A 202 1.94 18.96 -34.86
CA PRO A 202 0.79 18.10 -35.08
C PRO A 202 1.05 16.65 -34.68
N SER A 203 2.26 16.31 -34.25
CA SER A 203 2.63 14.93 -33.93
C SER A 203 1.87 14.41 -32.72
N GLU A 204 1.51 13.12 -32.73
CA GLU A 204 0.83 12.49 -31.59
C GLU A 204 1.70 12.45 -30.31
N ASP A 205 3.03 12.47 -30.48
CA ASP A 205 4.06 12.47 -29.44
C ASP A 205 4.61 13.88 -29.13
N ALA A 206 3.90 14.94 -29.53
CA ALA A 206 4.35 16.32 -29.36
C ALA A 206 4.66 16.66 -27.89
N TYR A 207 3.93 16.07 -26.93
CA TYR A 207 4.12 16.33 -25.50
C TYR A 207 5.40 15.69 -24.99
N GLU A 208 5.64 14.43 -25.35
CA GLU A 208 6.82 13.65 -25.03
C GLU A 208 8.08 14.35 -25.56
N LYS A 209 8.05 14.84 -26.81
CA LYS A 209 9.12 15.66 -27.39
C LYS A 209 9.44 16.90 -26.57
N GLN A 210 8.43 17.59 -26.01
CA GLN A 210 8.67 18.73 -25.12
C GLN A 210 9.29 18.29 -23.79
N VAL A 211 8.84 17.18 -23.21
CA VAL A 211 9.41 16.63 -21.97
C VAL A 211 10.88 16.28 -22.17
N ASP A 212 11.23 15.58 -23.25
CA ASP A 212 12.62 15.20 -23.56
C ASP A 212 13.51 16.43 -23.71
N ARG A 213 13.04 17.45 -24.43
CA ARG A 213 13.77 18.72 -24.57
C ARG A 213 13.98 19.42 -23.23
N LEU A 214 12.98 19.40 -22.34
CA LEU A 214 13.09 19.99 -21.01
C LEU A 214 14.10 19.22 -20.16
N LEU A 215 14.07 17.89 -20.17
CA LEU A 215 15.03 17.04 -19.45
C LEU A 215 16.48 17.26 -19.93
N GLN A 216 16.67 17.57 -21.20
CA GLN A 216 17.99 17.91 -21.79
C GLN A 216 18.42 19.36 -21.55
N SER A 217 17.56 20.21 -21.01
CA SER A 217 17.85 21.63 -20.81
C SER A 217 18.82 21.86 -19.64
N ARG A 218 19.62 22.93 -19.73
CA ARG A 218 20.44 23.40 -18.62
C ARG A 218 19.60 23.73 -17.38
N GLN A 219 18.42 24.32 -17.60
CA GLN A 219 17.52 24.75 -16.53
C GLN A 219 16.95 23.56 -15.74
N TYR A 220 16.74 22.40 -16.37
CA TYR A 220 16.41 21.17 -15.64
C TYR A 220 17.53 20.78 -14.68
N GLY A 221 18.78 20.78 -15.15
CA GLY A 221 19.95 20.53 -14.31
C GLY A 221 20.04 21.49 -13.12
N GLU A 222 19.89 22.80 -13.37
CA GLU A 222 19.88 23.84 -12.35
C GLU A 222 18.72 23.68 -11.35
N HIS A 223 17.52 23.30 -11.82
CA HIS A 223 16.37 23.06 -10.96
C HIS A 223 16.59 21.86 -10.05
N ARG A 224 17.10 20.74 -10.58
CA ARG A 224 17.35 19.52 -9.81
C ARG A 224 18.49 19.70 -8.81
N ALA A 225 19.53 20.46 -9.16
CA ALA A 225 20.68 20.69 -8.28
C ALA A 225 20.32 21.42 -6.98
N ARG A 226 19.28 22.29 -6.98
CA ARG A 226 18.81 23.00 -5.77
C ARG A 226 18.32 22.12 -4.61
N TYR A 227 18.03 20.84 -4.87
CA TYR A 227 17.66 19.91 -3.79
C TYR A 227 18.90 19.28 -3.10
N TRP A 228 20.07 19.44 -3.71
CA TRP A 228 21.32 18.81 -3.27
C TRP A 228 22.39 19.82 -2.85
N LEU A 229 22.33 21.04 -3.38
CA LEU A 229 23.20 22.19 -3.05
C LEU A 229 22.46 23.20 -2.20
#